data_AF-A0A937W6H7-F1
#
_entry.id   AF-A0A937W6H7-F1
#
_cell.length_a   1.000
_cell.length_b   1.000
_cell.length_c   1.000
_cell.angle_alpha   90.00
_cell.angle_beta   90.00
_cell.angle_gamma   90.00
#
_symmetry.space_group_name_H-M   'P 1'
#
loop_
_entity.id
_entity.type
_entity.pdbx_description
1 polymer ?
#
loop_
_entity_poly.entity_id
_entity_poly.type
_entity_poly.pdbx_seq_one_letter_code
_entity_poly.pdbx_strand_id
1 'polypeptide(L)'
;LGLFTVGLAPKGSNDPFALRRAALGIIDSLVVNQQSLDLRVALRAAAKLLPVPGDDAAIAAVLTFMQGRQEGLLREQGLPATVVRAALAAQGHNPYAASQAATALAEAIQAPDWQEVLEAYARCVRITRQLQEALPVHVEALTVPAEHTLWAAYQAAAAVQDGTVSRLVQALRDMVPAITAFFIDVLVMDDDLAVRQNRLGLLQHIAYLPRNVADFTQLEGF
;
A
#
# COMPACT_ATOMS: atom_id res chain seq x y z
N LEU A 1 23.09 -8.46 5.89
CA LEU A 1 23.16 -9.22 4.62
C LEU A 1 24.18 -10.35 4.67
N GLY A 2 25.48 -10.10 4.81
CA GLY A 2 26.49 -11.18 4.79
C GLY A 2 26.28 -12.34 5.78
N LEU A 3 25.74 -12.08 6.98
CA LEU A 3 25.38 -13.17 7.92
C LEU A 3 24.15 -13.97 7.47
N PHE A 4 23.21 -13.36 6.76
CA PHE A 4 22.05 -14.06 6.20
C PHE A 4 22.46 -14.96 5.03
N THR A 5 23.38 -14.50 4.18
CA THR A 5 23.85 -15.27 2.99
C THR A 5 24.60 -16.54 3.39
N VAL A 6 25.21 -16.58 4.56
CA VAL A 6 25.92 -17.77 5.09
C VAL A 6 25.08 -18.59 6.09
N GLY A 7 23.77 -18.33 6.17
CA GLY A 7 22.85 -19.11 7.02
C GLY A 7 22.92 -18.82 8.52
N LEU A 8 23.56 -17.72 8.92
CA LEU A 8 23.71 -17.26 10.31
C LEU A 8 22.67 -16.19 10.70
N ALA A 9 21.50 -16.21 10.06
CA ALA A 9 20.39 -15.34 10.43
C ALA A 9 19.90 -15.67 11.87
N PRO A 10 19.42 -14.67 12.65
CA PRO A 10 18.90 -14.90 14.00
C PRO A 10 17.73 -15.89 13.99
N LYS A 11 17.69 -16.80 14.96
CA LYS A 11 16.60 -17.80 15.12
C LYS A 11 16.06 -17.76 16.55
N GLY A 12 14.74 -17.68 16.71
CA GLY A 12 14.10 -17.62 18.03
C GLY A 12 14.61 -16.44 18.85
N SER A 13 14.96 -16.65 20.12
CA SER A 13 15.60 -15.61 20.96
C SER A 13 17.08 -15.41 20.64
N ASN A 14 17.74 -16.33 19.95
CA ASN A 14 19.18 -16.28 19.71
C ASN A 14 19.56 -15.24 18.65
N ASP A 15 20.39 -14.27 19.03
CA ASP A 15 20.96 -13.24 18.15
C ASP A 15 22.42 -12.96 18.54
N PRO A 16 23.35 -13.87 18.20
CA PRO A 16 24.73 -13.82 18.68
C PRO A 16 25.54 -12.65 18.09
N PHE A 17 25.07 -12.08 16.98
CA PHE A 17 25.73 -10.98 16.26
C PHE A 17 25.00 -9.64 16.44
N ALA A 18 24.03 -9.56 17.36
CA ALA A 18 23.24 -8.36 17.64
C ALA A 18 22.57 -7.74 16.39
N LEU A 19 22.11 -8.58 15.46
CA LEU A 19 21.48 -8.17 14.22
C LEU A 19 20.13 -7.48 14.44
N ARG A 20 19.40 -7.80 15.52
CA ARG A 20 18.17 -7.07 15.89
C ARG A 20 18.47 -5.63 16.25
N ARG A 21 19.50 -5.42 17.07
CA ARG A 21 19.96 -4.09 17.47
C ARG A 21 20.48 -3.31 16.26
N ALA A 22 21.24 -3.96 15.37
CA ALA A 22 21.71 -3.33 14.14
C ALA A 22 20.56 -2.92 13.21
N ALA A 23 19.55 -3.79 13.02
CA ALA A 23 18.39 -3.49 12.19
C ALA A 23 17.57 -2.32 12.76
N LEU A 24 17.32 -2.32 14.07
CA LEU A 24 16.65 -1.20 14.75
C LEU A 24 17.43 0.10 14.59
N GLY A 25 18.75 0.08 14.80
CA GLY A 25 19.59 1.27 14.62
C GLY A 25 19.52 1.85 13.20
N ILE A 26 19.44 1.01 12.16
CA ILE A 26 19.24 1.46 10.78
C ILE A 26 17.84 2.08 10.61
N ILE A 27 16.80 1.40 11.08
CA ILE A 27 15.42 1.88 11.01
C ILE A 27 15.28 3.24 11.70
N ASP A 28 15.73 3.34 12.96
CA ASP A 28 15.66 4.56 13.75
C ASP A 28 16.44 5.69 13.10
N SER A 29 17.64 5.41 12.59
CA SER A 29 18.44 6.42 11.90
C SER A 29 17.73 6.95 10.65
N LEU A 30 17.08 6.09 9.86
CA LEU A 30 16.34 6.54 8.68
C LEU A 30 15.09 7.34 9.07
N VAL A 31 14.35 6.89 10.09
CA VAL A 31 13.12 7.54 10.54
C VAL A 31 13.41 8.91 11.18
N VAL A 32 14.32 8.96 12.15
CA VAL A 32 14.65 10.18 12.90
C VAL A 32 15.22 11.27 11.99
N ASN A 33 16.09 10.89 11.05
CA ASN A 33 16.69 11.83 10.09
C ASN A 33 15.82 12.07 8.85
N GLN A 34 14.60 11.55 8.81
CA GLN A 34 13.65 11.72 7.70
C GLN A 34 14.24 11.31 6.34
N GLN A 35 15.04 10.24 6.34
CA GLN A 35 15.75 9.76 5.16
C GLN A 35 14.94 8.70 4.45
N SER A 36 14.41 9.06 3.28
CA SER A 36 13.77 8.12 2.38
C SER A 36 14.83 7.25 1.69
N LEU A 37 14.84 5.95 1.99
CA LEU A 37 15.77 4.99 1.41
C LEU A 37 15.07 3.67 1.13
N ASP A 38 15.06 3.25 -0.13
CA ASP A 38 14.63 1.92 -0.52
C ASP A 38 15.70 0.88 -0.14
N LEU A 39 15.43 0.10 0.91
CA LEU A 39 16.31 -0.94 1.41
C LEU A 39 16.58 -2.03 0.38
N ARG A 40 15.70 -2.26 -0.60
CA ARG A 40 15.99 -3.23 -1.69
C ARG A 40 17.18 -2.76 -2.51
N VAL A 41 17.23 -1.47 -2.82
CA VAL A 41 18.33 -0.87 -3.58
C VAL A 41 19.61 -0.87 -2.75
N ALA A 42 19.52 -0.44 -1.48
CA ALA A 42 20.66 -0.41 -0.58
C ALA A 42 21.25 -1.82 -0.34
N LEU A 43 20.42 -2.83 -0.14
CA LEU A 43 20.84 -4.21 0.08
C LEU A 43 21.45 -4.82 -1.19
N ARG A 44 20.90 -4.54 -2.38
CA ARG A 44 21.52 -4.97 -3.65
C ARG A 44 22.88 -4.32 -3.89
N ALA A 45 23.04 -3.05 -3.53
CA ALA A 45 24.34 -2.39 -3.59
C ALA A 45 25.33 -3.04 -2.61
N ALA A 46 24.91 -3.29 -1.37
CA ALA A 46 25.72 -3.97 -0.38
C ALA A 46 26.10 -5.40 -0.79
N ALA A 47 25.19 -6.13 -1.45
CA ALA A 47 25.43 -7.50 -1.94
C ALA A 47 26.63 -7.59 -2.88
N LYS A 48 26.82 -6.58 -3.75
CA LYS A 48 27.95 -6.52 -4.69
C LYS A 48 29.31 -6.34 -4.03
N LEU A 49 29.34 -5.88 -2.78
CA LEU A 49 30.56 -5.63 -2.02
C LEU A 49 30.93 -6.81 -1.12
N LEU A 50 30.08 -7.84 -1.03
CA LEU A 50 30.33 -8.99 -0.18
C LEU A 50 31.32 -9.96 -0.83
N PRO A 51 32.17 -10.64 -0.03
CA PRO A 51 33.04 -11.71 -0.51
C PRO A 51 32.28 -13.02 -0.81
N VAL A 52 30.97 -13.02 -0.62
CA VAL A 52 30.07 -14.17 -0.83
C VAL A 52 28.87 -13.74 -1.68
N PRO A 53 28.25 -14.63 -2.47
CA PRO A 53 27.07 -14.29 -3.26
C PRO A 53 25.92 -13.81 -2.36
N GLY A 54 25.50 -12.56 -2.54
CA GLY A 54 24.27 -12.02 -1.96
C GLY A 54 23.12 -12.21 -2.95
N ASP A 55 22.42 -13.33 -2.85
CA ASP A 55 21.28 -13.63 -3.72
C ASP A 55 20.00 -12.89 -3.30
N ASP A 56 19.01 -12.88 -4.20
CA ASP A 56 17.73 -12.23 -3.94
C ASP A 56 16.99 -12.85 -2.75
N ALA A 57 17.21 -14.14 -2.47
CA ALA A 57 16.63 -14.83 -1.32
C ALA A 57 17.14 -14.25 0.01
N ALA A 58 18.46 -14.02 0.14
CA ALA A 58 19.03 -13.40 1.32
C ALA A 58 18.59 -11.95 1.49
N ILE A 59 18.46 -11.19 0.39
CA ILE A 59 17.94 -9.81 0.43
C ILE A 59 16.48 -9.81 0.93
N ALA A 60 15.64 -10.68 0.39
CA ALA A 60 14.25 -10.83 0.83
C ALA A 60 14.17 -11.21 2.32
N ALA A 61 14.99 -12.16 2.78
CA ALA A 61 15.04 -12.56 4.18
C ALA A 61 15.45 -11.41 5.12
N VAL A 62 16.42 -10.58 4.72
CA VAL A 62 16.81 -9.39 5.48
C VAL A 62 15.67 -8.36 5.52
N LEU A 63 14.99 -8.13 4.40
CA LEU A 63 13.85 -7.21 4.35
C LEU A 63 12.72 -7.66 5.27
N THR A 64 12.32 -8.93 5.21
CA THR A 64 11.31 -9.50 6.11
C THR A 64 11.73 -9.38 7.57
N PHE A 65 13.01 -9.63 7.88
CA PHE A 65 13.55 -9.47 9.23
C PHE A 65 13.46 -8.02 9.71
N MET A 66 13.84 -7.05 8.88
CA MET A 66 13.76 -5.62 9.20
C MET A 66 12.31 -5.14 9.35
N GLN A 67 11.41 -5.56 8.45
CA GLN A 67 9.99 -5.27 8.55
C GLN A 67 9.39 -5.78 9.86
N GLY A 68 9.72 -7.01 10.28
CA GLY A 68 9.28 -7.54 11.57
C GLY A 68 9.92 -6.87 12.78
N ARG A 69 10.96 -6.04 12.63
CA ARG A 69 11.45 -5.15 13.70
C ARG A 69 10.70 -3.83 13.69
N GLN A 70 10.50 -3.25 12.52
CA GLN A 70 9.73 -2.03 12.36
C GLN A 70 8.28 -2.20 12.81
N GLU A 71 7.66 -3.35 12.54
CA GLU A 71 6.33 -3.68 13.05
C GLU A 71 6.28 -3.62 14.58
N GLY A 72 7.26 -4.22 15.26
CA GLY A 72 7.36 -4.17 16.72
C GLY A 72 7.46 -2.74 17.23
N LEU A 73 8.32 -1.93 16.62
CA LEU A 73 8.55 -0.54 17.01
C LEU A 73 7.29 0.33 16.82
N LEU A 74 6.61 0.22 15.69
CA LEU A 74 5.37 0.96 15.41
C LEU A 74 4.24 0.53 16.36
N ARG A 75 4.19 -0.75 16.74
CA ARG A 75 3.21 -1.23 17.73
C ARG A 75 3.52 -0.76 19.14
N GLU A 76 4.79 -0.69 19.54
CA GLU A 76 5.23 -0.12 20.82
C GLU A 76 4.89 1.37 20.93
N GLN A 77 4.81 2.08 19.80
CA GLN A 77 4.32 3.46 19.72
C GLN A 77 2.79 3.59 19.86
N GLY A 78 2.06 2.48 20.02
CA GLY A 78 0.62 2.46 20.21
C GLY A 78 -0.21 2.43 18.92
N LEU A 79 0.42 2.25 17.75
CA LEU A 79 -0.32 2.16 16.49
C LEU A 79 -1.10 0.82 16.39
N PRO A 80 -2.34 0.82 15.87
CA PRO A 80 -3.12 -0.41 15.69
C PRO A 80 -2.42 -1.42 14.79
N ALA A 81 -2.50 -2.71 15.13
CA ALA A 81 -1.80 -3.76 14.39
C ALA A 81 -2.24 -3.83 12.91
N THR A 82 -3.51 -3.61 12.62
CA THR A 82 -4.07 -3.59 11.26
C THR A 82 -3.52 -2.43 10.44
N VAL A 83 -3.41 -1.24 11.03
CA VAL A 83 -2.78 -0.05 10.42
C VAL A 83 -1.30 -0.28 10.12
N VAL A 84 -0.57 -0.84 11.07
CA VAL A 84 0.87 -1.14 10.89
C VAL A 84 1.08 -2.14 9.75
N ARG A 85 0.27 -3.21 9.67
CA ARG A 85 0.33 -4.16 8.56
C ARG A 85 -0.01 -3.50 7.22
N ALA A 86 -1.05 -2.67 7.17
CA ALA A 86 -1.45 -1.96 5.95
C ALA A 86 -0.31 -1.10 5.39
N ALA A 87 0.38 -0.35 6.25
CA ALA A 87 1.51 0.48 5.86
C ALA A 87 2.74 -0.35 5.45
N LEU A 88 3.11 -1.35 6.23
CA LEU A 88 4.29 -2.19 5.95
C LEU A 88 4.12 -3.06 4.69
N ALA A 89 2.91 -3.53 4.39
CA ALA A 89 2.64 -4.29 3.18
C ALA A 89 2.97 -3.49 1.91
N ALA A 90 2.66 -2.19 1.89
CA ALA A 90 2.94 -1.32 0.75
C ALA A 90 4.36 -0.72 0.78
N GLN A 91 4.82 -0.26 1.95
CA GLN A 91 6.01 0.59 2.08
C GLN A 91 7.12 0.01 2.96
N GLY A 92 7.01 -1.23 3.46
CA GLY A 92 7.99 -1.83 4.38
C GLY A 92 9.39 -2.04 3.81
N HIS A 93 9.63 -1.72 2.54
CA HIS A 93 10.97 -1.63 1.96
C HIS A 93 11.67 -0.30 2.24
N ASN A 94 10.95 0.72 2.71
CA ASN A 94 11.47 2.04 3.06
C ASN A 94 10.98 2.41 4.48
N PRO A 95 11.83 2.28 5.51
CA PRO A 95 11.41 2.46 6.89
C PRO A 95 10.81 3.83 7.18
N TYR A 96 11.39 4.90 6.64
CA TYR A 96 10.87 6.25 6.85
C TYR A 96 9.48 6.41 6.21
N ALA A 97 9.30 5.96 4.97
CA ALA A 97 8.00 6.02 4.30
C ALA A 97 6.94 5.20 5.03
N ALA A 98 7.25 3.94 5.39
CA ALA A 98 6.33 3.09 6.15
C ALA A 98 5.93 3.69 7.51
N SER A 99 6.86 4.37 8.19
CA SER A 99 6.55 5.08 9.44
C SER A 99 5.55 6.21 9.22
N GLN A 100 5.78 7.05 8.19
CA GLN A 100 4.85 8.13 7.84
C GLN A 100 3.48 7.59 7.42
N ALA A 101 3.45 6.55 6.60
CA ALA A 101 2.20 5.92 6.17
C ALA A 101 1.42 5.34 7.35
N ALA A 102 2.09 4.66 8.29
CA ALA A 102 1.43 4.10 9.47
C ALA A 102 0.83 5.20 10.36
N THR A 103 1.57 6.28 10.62
CA THR A 103 1.07 7.42 11.41
C THR A 103 -0.11 8.11 10.74
N ALA A 104 0.04 8.48 9.46
CA ALA A 104 -1.02 9.17 8.72
C ALA A 104 -2.27 8.29 8.55
N LEU A 105 -2.11 6.97 8.40
CA LEU A 105 -3.23 6.05 8.35
C LEU A 105 -3.91 5.91 9.71
N ALA A 106 -3.14 5.86 10.80
CA ALA A 106 -3.70 5.83 12.15
C ALA A 106 -4.53 7.08 12.46
N GLU A 107 -4.12 8.25 11.97
CA GLU A 107 -4.91 9.49 12.05
C GLU A 107 -6.15 9.43 11.16
N ALA A 108 -6.01 8.98 9.91
CA ALA A 108 -7.11 8.91 8.96
C ALA A 108 -8.28 8.04 9.46
N ILE A 109 -8.00 6.90 10.10
CA ILE A 109 -9.06 6.01 10.59
C ILE A 109 -9.87 6.57 11.76
N GLN A 110 -9.41 7.64 12.40
CA GLN A 110 -10.14 8.32 13.48
C GLN A 110 -11.13 9.35 12.94
N ALA A 111 -11.10 9.66 11.65
CA ALA A 111 -11.99 10.64 11.05
C ALA A 111 -13.45 10.13 11.08
N PRO A 112 -14.45 10.98 11.40
CA PRO A 112 -15.85 10.55 11.50
C PRO A 112 -16.41 9.95 10.20
N ASP A 113 -15.86 10.36 9.05
CA ASP A 113 -16.28 9.93 7.72
C ASP A 113 -15.48 8.73 7.19
N TRP A 114 -14.51 8.23 7.96
CA TRP A 114 -13.61 7.15 7.53
C TRP A 114 -14.37 5.91 7.05
N GLN A 115 -15.41 5.51 7.77
CA GLN A 115 -16.17 4.30 7.44
C GLN A 115 -16.90 4.42 6.11
N GLU A 116 -17.37 5.63 5.76
CA GLU A 116 -17.99 5.90 4.46
C GLU A 116 -16.96 5.83 3.33
N VAL A 117 -15.79 6.44 3.54
CA VAL A 117 -14.66 6.41 2.59
C VAL A 117 -14.20 4.97 2.34
N LEU A 118 -14.02 4.20 3.42
CA LEU A 118 -13.55 2.82 3.35
C LEU A 118 -14.57 1.93 2.63
N GLU A 119 -15.86 2.04 2.93
CA GLU A 119 -16.88 1.22 2.26
C GLU A 119 -17.02 1.56 0.78
N ALA A 120 -17.02 2.84 0.41
CA ALA A 120 -17.06 3.26 -0.99
C ALA A 120 -15.88 2.66 -1.79
N TYR A 121 -14.67 2.76 -1.26
CA TYR A 121 -13.48 2.16 -1.85
C TYR A 121 -13.53 0.62 -1.87
N ALA A 122 -13.93 -0.01 -0.76
CA ALA A 122 -13.99 -1.46 -0.63
C ALA A 122 -14.96 -2.08 -1.65
N ARG A 123 -16.08 -1.41 -1.97
CA ARG A 123 -16.99 -1.84 -3.04
C ARG A 123 -16.30 -1.94 -4.40
N CYS A 124 -15.47 -0.95 -4.77
CA CYS A 124 -14.67 -0.97 -5.99
C CYS A 124 -13.68 -2.15 -6.00
N VAL A 125 -13.04 -2.44 -4.87
CA VAL A 125 -12.12 -3.58 -4.75
C VAL A 125 -12.84 -4.92 -4.83
N ARG A 126 -13.94 -5.11 -4.08
CA ARG A 126 -14.67 -6.38 -4.00
C ARG A 126 -15.21 -6.82 -5.35
N ILE A 127 -15.75 -5.90 -6.15
CA ILE A 127 -16.32 -6.21 -7.46
C ILE A 127 -15.24 -6.49 -8.52
N THR A 128 -14.02 -5.97 -8.33
CA THR A 128 -12.90 -6.17 -9.27
C THR A 128 -11.92 -7.25 -8.84
N ARG A 129 -12.03 -7.82 -7.63
CA ARG A 129 -11.06 -8.76 -7.03
C ARG A 129 -10.76 -10.02 -7.85
N GLN A 130 -11.72 -10.48 -8.67
CA GLN A 130 -11.56 -11.70 -9.47
C GLN A 130 -10.90 -11.44 -10.83
N LEU A 131 -10.70 -10.17 -11.18
CA LEU A 131 -10.08 -9.77 -12.43
C LEU A 131 -8.55 -9.87 -12.30
N GLN A 132 -7.95 -10.71 -13.13
CA GLN A 132 -6.50 -10.95 -13.13
C GLN A 132 -5.74 -9.89 -13.92
N GLU A 133 -6.37 -9.35 -14.96
CA GLU A 133 -5.78 -8.36 -15.87
C GLU A 133 -6.43 -6.99 -15.69
N ALA A 134 -5.65 -5.95 -15.94
CA ALA A 134 -6.16 -4.60 -16.00
C ALA A 134 -6.97 -4.41 -17.29
N LEU A 135 -8.23 -4.03 -17.14
CA LEU A 135 -9.13 -3.77 -18.26
C LEU A 135 -8.92 -2.33 -18.75
N PRO A 136 -8.88 -2.09 -20.07
CA PRO A 136 -8.80 -0.75 -20.61
C PRO A 136 -10.09 0.03 -20.34
N VAL A 137 -9.95 1.35 -20.21
CA VAL A 137 -11.08 2.28 -20.15
C VAL A 137 -11.19 3.00 -21.49
N HIS A 138 -12.36 2.86 -22.13
CA HIS A 138 -12.72 3.52 -23.38
C HIS A 138 -13.68 4.68 -23.05
N VAL A 139 -13.15 5.90 -23.01
CA VAL A 139 -13.89 7.10 -22.61
C VAL A 139 -15.04 7.40 -23.59
N GLU A 140 -14.81 7.12 -24.87
CA GLU A 140 -15.80 7.22 -25.95
C GLU A 140 -16.98 6.25 -25.80
N ALA A 141 -16.82 5.18 -25.02
CA ALA A 141 -17.85 4.18 -24.76
C ALA A 141 -18.61 4.41 -23.45
N LEU A 142 -18.36 5.54 -22.75
CA LEU A 142 -19.12 5.93 -21.57
C LEU A 142 -20.44 6.58 -22.01
N THR A 143 -21.55 6.05 -21.51
CA THR A 143 -22.91 6.39 -21.94
C THR A 143 -23.75 7.01 -20.82
N VAL A 144 -23.46 6.66 -19.57
CA VAL A 144 -24.20 7.14 -18.40
C VAL A 144 -23.45 8.34 -17.78
N PRO A 145 -24.13 9.45 -17.42
CA PRO A 145 -23.48 10.61 -16.82
C PRO A 145 -22.63 10.31 -15.57
N ALA A 146 -23.05 9.31 -14.78
CA ALA A 146 -22.33 8.87 -13.60
C ALA A 146 -20.97 8.21 -13.94
N GLU A 147 -20.84 7.56 -15.10
CA GLU A 147 -19.56 7.00 -15.58
C GLU A 147 -18.54 8.11 -15.88
N HIS A 148 -18.99 9.16 -16.59
CA HIS A 148 -18.17 10.33 -16.89
C HIS A 148 -17.74 11.06 -15.62
N THR A 149 -18.67 11.24 -14.69
CA THR A 149 -18.40 11.88 -13.39
C THR A 149 -17.37 11.08 -12.57
N LEU A 150 -17.52 9.76 -12.49
CA LEU A 150 -16.57 8.89 -11.80
C LEU A 150 -15.18 8.96 -12.44
N TRP A 151 -15.11 8.92 -13.77
CA TRP A 151 -13.84 9.00 -14.50
C TRP A 151 -13.13 10.33 -14.29
N ALA A 152 -13.86 11.45 -14.32
CA ALA A 152 -13.30 12.77 -14.03
C ALA A 152 -12.77 12.86 -12.58
N ALA A 153 -13.53 12.33 -11.61
CA ALA A 153 -13.11 12.29 -10.21
C ALA A 153 -11.83 11.45 -10.02
N TYR A 154 -11.74 10.29 -10.68
CA TYR A 154 -10.53 9.46 -10.69
C TYR A 154 -9.33 10.20 -11.29
N GLN A 155 -9.49 10.86 -12.44
CA GLN A 155 -8.39 11.60 -13.06
C GLN A 155 -7.89 12.75 -12.18
N ALA A 156 -8.80 13.48 -11.53
CA ALA A 156 -8.44 14.52 -10.57
C ALA A 156 -7.68 13.94 -9.37
N ALA A 157 -8.16 12.82 -8.83
CA ALA A 157 -7.50 12.11 -7.73
C ALA A 157 -6.10 11.62 -8.12
N ALA A 158 -5.94 11.04 -9.31
CA ALA A 158 -4.67 10.52 -9.81
C ALA A 158 -3.65 11.63 -10.09
N ALA A 159 -4.09 12.78 -10.62
CA ALA A 159 -3.23 13.90 -10.97
C ALA A 159 -2.54 14.55 -9.76
N VAL A 160 -3.12 14.41 -8.56
CA VAL A 160 -2.62 15.02 -7.33
C VAL A 160 -1.97 14.01 -6.37
N GLN A 161 -1.88 12.72 -6.73
CA GLN A 161 -1.21 11.73 -5.88
C GLN A 161 0.29 12.02 -5.75
N ASP A 162 0.79 12.01 -4.53
CA ASP A 162 2.20 12.20 -4.19
C ASP A 162 2.82 10.99 -3.48
N GLY A 163 2.05 9.90 -3.34
CA GLY A 163 2.48 8.68 -2.64
C GLY A 163 2.30 8.74 -1.12
N THR A 164 1.68 9.79 -0.58
CA THR A 164 1.37 9.91 0.85
C THR A 164 -0.04 9.41 1.17
N VAL A 165 -0.22 8.86 2.38
CA VAL A 165 -1.54 8.41 2.85
C VAL A 165 -2.51 9.57 2.97
N SER A 166 -2.08 10.73 3.44
CA SER A 166 -2.97 11.89 3.63
C SER A 166 -3.60 12.35 2.31
N ARG A 167 -2.81 12.43 1.24
CA ARG A 167 -3.29 12.81 -0.10
C ARG A 167 -4.19 11.73 -0.71
N LEU A 168 -3.84 10.46 -0.52
CA LEU A 168 -4.66 9.31 -0.95
C LEU A 168 -6.03 9.33 -0.28
N VAL A 169 -6.08 9.42 1.05
CA VAL A 169 -7.33 9.42 1.82
C VAL A 169 -8.19 10.61 1.43
N GLN A 170 -7.60 11.80 1.29
CA GLN A 170 -8.36 12.97 0.83
C GLN A 170 -8.92 12.77 -0.57
N ALA A 171 -8.14 12.21 -1.50
CA ALA A 171 -8.61 11.94 -2.84
C ALA A 171 -9.76 10.92 -2.86
N LEU A 172 -9.67 9.84 -2.08
CA LEU A 172 -10.75 8.86 -1.94
C LEU A 172 -12.01 9.49 -1.34
N ARG A 173 -11.86 10.36 -0.34
CA ARG A 173 -12.95 11.14 0.25
C ARG A 173 -13.65 12.02 -0.79
N ASP A 174 -12.88 12.75 -1.59
CA ASP A 174 -13.43 13.60 -2.67
C ASP A 174 -14.16 12.77 -3.74
N MET A 175 -13.80 11.49 -3.91
CA MET A 175 -14.44 10.57 -4.86
C MET A 175 -15.70 9.89 -4.32
N VAL A 176 -15.96 9.89 -3.01
CA VAL A 176 -17.12 9.20 -2.41
C VAL A 176 -18.45 9.57 -3.09
N PRO A 177 -18.77 10.85 -3.37
CA PRO A 177 -20.04 11.19 -4.04
C PRO A 177 -20.15 10.58 -5.43
N ALA A 178 -19.06 10.57 -6.20
CA ALA A 178 -19.04 10.03 -7.56
C ALA A 178 -19.13 8.50 -7.57
N ILE A 179 -18.46 7.82 -6.63
CA ILE A 179 -18.56 6.37 -6.45
C ILE A 179 -20.00 5.98 -6.07
N THR A 180 -20.60 6.71 -5.13
CA THR A 180 -21.97 6.46 -4.68
C THR A 180 -22.97 6.62 -5.81
N ALA A 181 -22.92 7.74 -6.56
CA ALA A 181 -23.80 7.97 -7.70
C ALA A 181 -23.61 6.89 -8.78
N PHE A 182 -22.36 6.51 -9.09
CA PHE A 182 -22.07 5.43 -10.04
C PHE A 182 -22.76 4.12 -9.65
N PHE A 183 -22.64 3.68 -8.40
CA PHE A 183 -23.27 2.43 -7.98
C PHE A 183 -24.81 2.49 -7.86
N ILE A 184 -25.41 3.68 -7.83
CA ILE A 184 -26.87 3.86 -7.87
C ILE A 184 -27.37 3.81 -9.32
N ASP A 185 -26.70 4.54 -10.21
CA ASP A 185 -27.20 4.80 -11.56
C ASP A 185 -26.69 3.79 -12.60
N VAL A 186 -25.63 3.02 -12.29
CA VAL A 186 -24.93 2.16 -13.25
C VAL A 186 -25.03 0.68 -12.87
N LEU A 187 -25.61 -0.12 -13.77
CA LEU A 187 -25.57 -1.58 -13.67
C LEU A 187 -24.20 -2.10 -14.10
N VAL A 188 -23.29 -2.35 -13.15
CA VAL A 188 -21.93 -2.78 -13.48
C VAL A 188 -21.89 -4.10 -14.23
N MET A 189 -22.69 -5.08 -13.81
CA MET A 189 -22.78 -6.40 -14.44
C MET A 189 -23.74 -6.38 -15.62
N ASP A 190 -23.43 -5.55 -16.62
CA ASP A 190 -24.19 -5.44 -17.86
C ASP A 190 -24.13 -6.74 -18.68
N ASP A 191 -25.18 -7.00 -19.47
CA ASP A 191 -25.24 -8.13 -20.40
C ASP A 191 -24.30 -7.92 -21.59
N ASP A 192 -24.08 -6.66 -21.99
CA ASP A 192 -23.06 -6.31 -22.97
C ASP A 192 -21.66 -6.42 -22.33
N LEU A 193 -20.86 -7.35 -22.86
CA LEU A 193 -19.51 -7.62 -22.38
C LEU A 193 -18.59 -6.40 -22.46
N ALA A 194 -18.68 -5.60 -23.53
CA ALA A 194 -17.82 -4.44 -23.72
C ALA A 194 -18.16 -3.34 -22.71
N VAL A 195 -19.45 -3.08 -22.49
CA VAL A 195 -19.92 -2.13 -21.48
C VAL A 195 -19.50 -2.57 -20.08
N ARG A 196 -19.72 -3.85 -19.74
CA ARG A 196 -19.31 -4.42 -18.45
C ARG A 196 -17.80 -4.30 -18.23
N GLN A 197 -16.98 -4.64 -19.22
CA GLN A 197 -15.53 -4.54 -19.11
C GLN A 197 -15.07 -3.10 -18.90
N ASN A 198 -15.65 -2.13 -19.62
CA ASN A 198 -15.31 -0.72 -19.46
C ASN A 198 -15.63 -0.22 -18.04
N ARG A 199 -16.83 -0.56 -17.52
CA ARG A 199 -17.26 -0.23 -16.15
C ARG A 199 -16.37 -0.86 -15.09
N LEU A 200 -15.98 -2.13 -15.27
CA LEU A 200 -15.02 -2.81 -14.38
C LEU A 200 -13.62 -2.18 -14.46
N GLY A 201 -13.19 -1.73 -15.64
CA GLY A 201 -11.96 -0.97 -15.84
C GLY A 201 -11.95 0.32 -15.01
N LEU A 202 -13.03 1.10 -15.06
CA LEU A 202 -13.19 2.31 -14.23
C LEU A 202 -12.97 1.99 -12.74
N LEU A 203 -13.61 0.93 -12.24
CA LEU A 203 -13.51 0.54 -10.83
C LEU A 203 -12.13 -0.03 -10.46
N GLN A 204 -11.45 -0.72 -11.38
CA GLN A 204 -10.09 -1.21 -11.17
C GLN A 204 -9.10 -0.06 -10.99
N HIS A 205 -9.23 1.01 -11.78
CA HIS A 205 -8.40 2.20 -11.65
C HIS A 205 -8.47 2.79 -10.23
N ILE A 206 -9.66 2.82 -9.63
CA ILE A 206 -9.88 3.25 -8.25
C ILE A 206 -9.29 2.26 -7.25
N ALA A 207 -9.54 0.95 -7.44
CA ALA A 207 -9.00 -0.12 -6.61
C ALA A 207 -7.46 -0.14 -6.58
N TYR A 208 -6.80 0.46 -7.57
CA TYR A 208 -5.36 0.52 -7.68
C TYR A 208 -4.74 1.81 -7.12
N LEU A 209 -5.54 2.81 -6.73
CA LEU A 209 -5.05 4.07 -6.18
C LEU A 209 -4.13 3.88 -4.95
N PRO A 210 -4.44 3.00 -3.97
CA PRO A 210 -3.57 2.84 -2.80
C PRO A 210 -2.25 2.11 -3.03
N ARG A 211 -2.02 1.56 -4.23
CA ARG A 211 -0.81 0.77 -4.52
C ARG A 211 0.45 1.57 -4.21
N ASN A 212 1.41 0.93 -3.52
CA ASN A 212 2.65 1.52 -3.04
C ASN A 212 2.48 2.60 -1.94
N VAL A 213 1.27 2.87 -1.48
CA VAL A 213 0.99 3.82 -0.38
C VAL A 213 0.56 3.07 0.88
N ALA A 214 -0.53 2.29 0.79
CA ALA A 214 -1.04 1.47 1.88
C ALA A 214 -1.91 0.33 1.35
N ASP A 215 -1.91 -0.81 2.03
CA ASP A 215 -2.81 -1.93 1.74
C ASP A 215 -4.04 -1.87 2.67
N PHE A 216 -5.11 -1.21 2.22
CA PHE A 216 -6.34 -1.07 2.99
C PHE A 216 -7.06 -2.39 3.25
N THR A 217 -6.73 -3.47 2.53
CA THR A 217 -7.31 -4.80 2.79
C THR A 217 -6.90 -5.38 4.14
N GLN A 218 -5.86 -4.81 4.78
CA GLN A 218 -5.38 -5.21 6.10
C GLN A 218 -6.13 -4.51 7.26
N LEU A 219 -6.95 -3.50 6.95
CA LEU A 219 -7.67 -2.68 7.92
C LEU A 219 -8.94 -3.37 8.44
N GLU A 220 -9.38 -2.97 9.62
CA GLU A 220 -10.65 -3.44 10.18
C GLU A 220 -11.82 -2.83 9.39
N GLY A 221 -12.84 -3.65 9.12
CA GLY A 221 -14.04 -3.22 8.39
C GLY A 221 -13.95 -3.25 6.87
N PHE A 222 -12.86 -3.78 6.30
CA PHE A 222 -12.71 -3.97 4.86
C PHE A 222 -13.53 -5.15 4.28
#